data_AF-A0A0S4IV22-F1
#
_entry.id   AF-A0A0S4IV22-F1
#
_cell.length_a   1.000
_cell.length_b   1.000
_cell.length_c   1.000
_cell.angle_alpha   90.00
_cell.angle_beta   90.00
_cell.angle_gamma   90.00
#
_symmetry.space_group_name_H-M   'P 1'
#
loop_
_entity.id
_entity.type
_entity.pdbx_description
1 polymer ?
#
loop_
_entity_poly.entity_id
_entity_poly.type
_entity_poly.pdbx_seq_one_letter_code
_entity_poly.pdbx_strand_id
1 'polypeptide(L)'
;MDFEVSPQSVRSALSDLQLKVKLLEDERDHFHHLYLTTGRAFEDHRRELNLLLHKERNVAAASEERLRLDLQRVLSENTVLHTRVVESKSEVAVRIRTSVEEFRAEQRVREERIREEISMIHDQLLDQRRRCAALRDVKKTTEIEMTALLQQQSSLQSEVDVLHHTRFQLEEQIQIEALTADRARRSPVRPCQSLSSPSRHGKVPKIFIPSGRVENIGSRIRPSTHNIQAVVQTLEKTSQLQPRPYDGTRSGKQLDRVCRTIINELLDMKREYANLTDTLGSPMVDALEVSRRLRQLMYDIDRKTEQLRQLRRQQLRIDDDTRIHEMMKEILDEQGIYEDMHEELLRILRSTSS
;
A
#
# COMPACT_ATOMS: atom_id res chain seq x y z
N MET A 1 -13.61 -140.47 -5.86
CA MET A 1 -13.29 -139.78 -4.59
C MET A 1 -14.61 -139.24 -4.08
N ASP A 2 -15.38 -140.09 -3.43
CA ASP A 2 -16.69 -139.73 -2.90
C ASP A 2 -16.46 -139.05 -1.55
N PHE A 3 -16.62 -137.73 -1.51
CA PHE A 3 -16.53 -136.99 -0.26
C PHE A 3 -17.82 -137.23 0.53
N GLU A 4 -17.72 -137.99 1.63
CA GLU A 4 -18.79 -138.11 2.61
C GLU A 4 -18.98 -136.77 3.33
N VAL A 5 -19.87 -135.94 2.79
CA VAL A 5 -20.24 -134.67 3.43
C VAL A 5 -21.13 -134.99 4.62
N SER A 6 -20.61 -134.82 5.84
CA SER A 6 -21.39 -135.00 7.06
C SER A 6 -22.56 -134.00 7.12
N PRO A 7 -23.81 -134.46 7.35
CA PRO A 7 -25.00 -133.60 7.40
C PRO A 7 -24.95 -132.53 8.51
N GLN A 8 -24.11 -132.71 9.55
CA GLN A 8 -23.88 -131.69 10.59
C GLN A 8 -23.07 -130.50 10.08
N SER A 9 -22.09 -130.74 9.19
CA SER A 9 -21.27 -129.66 8.60
C SER A 9 -22.12 -128.75 7.71
N VAL A 10 -23.01 -129.35 6.90
CA VAL A 10 -23.95 -128.60 6.05
C VAL A 10 -24.91 -127.75 6.86
N ARG A 11 -25.43 -128.27 7.99
CA ARG A 11 -26.32 -127.50 8.88
C ARG A 11 -25.62 -126.32 9.55
N SER A 12 -24.36 -126.50 9.99
CA SER A 12 -23.56 -125.39 10.54
C SER A 12 -23.33 -124.32 9.48
N ALA A 13 -22.88 -124.71 8.28
CA ALA A 13 -22.62 -123.77 7.20
C ALA A 13 -23.88 -123.01 6.75
N LEU A 14 -25.05 -123.68 6.72
CA LEU A 14 -26.33 -123.02 6.43
C LEU A 14 -26.74 -122.05 7.54
N SER A 15 -26.54 -122.41 8.81
CA SER A 15 -26.80 -121.51 9.94
C SER A 15 -25.89 -120.26 9.89
N ASP A 16 -24.61 -120.46 9.61
CA ASP A 16 -23.64 -119.36 9.47
C ASP A 16 -23.99 -118.45 8.29
N LEU A 17 -24.40 -119.04 7.17
CA LEU A 17 -24.89 -118.29 6.01
C LEU A 17 -26.14 -117.49 6.35
N GLN A 18 -27.11 -118.08 7.06
CA GLN A 18 -28.33 -117.39 7.51
C GLN A 18 -28.01 -116.22 8.45
N LEU A 19 -27.08 -116.41 9.39
CA LEU A 19 -26.60 -115.33 10.26
C LEU A 19 -25.91 -114.22 9.44
N LYS A 20 -25.09 -114.59 8.46
CA LYS A 20 -24.42 -113.60 7.61
C LYS A 20 -25.40 -112.82 6.74
N VAL A 21 -26.44 -113.47 6.20
CA VAL A 21 -27.52 -112.80 5.46
C VAL A 21 -28.24 -111.79 6.36
N LYS A 22 -28.61 -112.18 7.58
CA LYS A 22 -29.24 -111.24 8.54
C LYS A 22 -28.34 -110.05 8.88
N LEU A 23 -27.06 -110.29 9.16
CA LEU A 23 -26.10 -109.21 9.42
C LEU A 23 -25.97 -108.25 8.23
N LEU A 24 -25.96 -108.77 7.00
CA LEU A 24 -25.92 -107.94 5.79
C LEU A 24 -27.22 -107.16 5.57
N GLU A 25 -28.37 -107.74 5.92
CA GLU A 25 -29.67 -107.04 5.91
C GLU A 25 -29.70 -105.91 6.95
N ASP A 26 -29.24 -106.17 8.18
CA ASP A 26 -29.14 -105.17 9.24
C ASP A 26 -28.16 -104.04 8.86
N GLU A 27 -26.99 -104.37 8.29
CA GLU A 27 -26.03 -103.39 7.77
C GLU A 27 -26.64 -102.54 6.64
N ARG A 28 -27.34 -103.18 5.70
CA ARG A 28 -28.05 -102.46 4.61
C ARG A 28 -29.06 -101.48 5.18
N ASP A 29 -29.87 -101.91 6.13
CA ASP A 29 -30.91 -101.08 6.74
C ASP A 29 -30.29 -99.95 7.58
N HIS A 30 -29.18 -100.20 8.26
CA HIS A 30 -28.39 -99.17 8.95
C HIS A 30 -27.83 -98.12 7.97
N PHE A 31 -27.18 -98.54 6.88
CA PHE A 31 -26.68 -97.61 5.86
C PHE A 31 -27.80 -96.85 5.17
N HIS A 32 -28.96 -97.48 4.95
CA HIS A 32 -30.14 -96.81 4.43
C HIS A 32 -30.65 -95.73 5.40
N HIS A 33 -30.76 -96.04 6.69
CA HIS A 33 -31.14 -95.06 7.72
C HIS A 33 -30.12 -93.90 7.80
N LEU A 34 -28.83 -94.20 7.77
CA LEU A 34 -27.77 -93.18 7.77
C LEU A 34 -27.86 -92.29 6.53
N TYR A 35 -28.10 -92.87 5.35
CA TYR A 35 -28.31 -92.14 4.10
C TYR A 35 -29.52 -91.20 4.20
N LEU A 36 -30.66 -91.67 4.72
CA LEU A 36 -31.84 -90.84 4.91
C LEU A 36 -31.61 -89.71 5.93
N THR A 37 -30.92 -90.00 7.03
CA THR A 37 -30.64 -89.02 8.09
C THR A 37 -29.69 -87.94 7.60
N THR A 38 -28.59 -88.33 6.94
CA THR A 38 -27.64 -87.38 6.35
C THR A 38 -28.28 -86.58 5.22
N GLY A 39 -29.10 -87.20 4.37
CA GLY A 39 -29.87 -86.51 3.34
C GLY A 39 -30.80 -85.43 3.90
N ARG A 40 -31.52 -85.73 5.00
CA ARG A 40 -32.34 -84.73 5.70
C ARG A 40 -31.51 -83.59 6.29
N ALA A 41 -30.39 -83.90 6.93
CA ALA A 41 -29.51 -82.88 7.49
C ALA A 41 -28.94 -81.93 6.41
N PHE A 42 -28.55 -82.47 5.24
CA PHE A 42 -28.11 -81.65 4.11
C PHE A 42 -29.24 -80.78 3.54
N GLU A 43 -30.45 -81.33 3.42
CA GLU A 43 -31.65 -80.57 3.02
C GLU A 43 -31.95 -79.41 3.97
N ASP A 44 -31.89 -79.65 5.28
CA ASP A 44 -32.14 -78.64 6.31
C ASP A 44 -31.06 -77.54 6.29
N HIS A 45 -29.78 -77.93 6.23
CA HIS A 45 -28.68 -76.97 6.09
C HIS A 45 -28.82 -76.13 4.80
N ARG A 46 -29.23 -76.74 3.68
CA ARG A 46 -29.49 -76.01 2.43
C ARG A 46 -30.61 -74.98 2.60
N ARG A 47 -31.69 -75.32 3.32
CA ARG A 47 -32.80 -74.39 3.61
C ARG A 47 -32.34 -73.24 4.51
N GLU A 48 -31.57 -73.54 5.55
CA GLU A 48 -31.02 -72.54 6.46
C GLU A 48 -30.10 -71.55 5.72
N LEU A 49 -29.18 -72.06 4.89
CA LEU A 49 -28.29 -71.22 4.09
C LEU A 49 -29.07 -70.30 3.13
N ASN A 50 -30.09 -70.82 2.45
CA ASN A 50 -30.96 -70.01 1.59
C ASN A 50 -31.70 -68.92 2.39
N LEU A 51 -32.19 -69.23 3.59
CA LEU A 51 -32.82 -68.25 4.46
C LEU A 51 -31.85 -67.15 4.91
N LEU A 52 -30.62 -67.51 5.28
CA LEU A 52 -29.57 -66.55 5.65
C LEU A 52 -29.22 -65.64 4.47
N LEU A 53 -29.04 -66.20 3.27
CA LEU A 53 -28.77 -65.41 2.06
C LEU A 53 -29.92 -64.43 1.75
N HIS A 54 -31.17 -64.85 1.94
CA HIS A 54 -32.33 -63.94 1.79
C HIS A 54 -32.33 -62.84 2.85
N LYS A 55 -32.02 -63.16 4.12
CA LYS A 55 -31.90 -62.15 5.18
C LYS A 55 -30.79 -61.15 4.90
N GLU A 56 -29.62 -61.61 4.47
CA GLU A 56 -28.49 -60.74 4.09
C GLU A 56 -28.87 -59.80 2.93
N ARG A 57 -29.50 -60.32 1.87
CA ARG A 57 -29.99 -59.50 0.75
C ARG A 57 -31.00 -58.44 1.20
N ASN A 58 -31.90 -58.79 2.12
CA ASN A 58 -32.89 -57.85 2.66
C ASN A 58 -32.23 -56.76 3.52
N VAL A 59 -31.25 -57.11 4.37
CA VAL A 59 -30.49 -56.14 5.16
C VAL A 59 -29.68 -55.22 4.26
N ALA A 60 -29.02 -55.77 3.22
CA ALA A 60 -28.28 -54.99 2.23
C ALA A 60 -29.19 -53.99 1.51
N ALA A 61 -30.34 -54.45 0.99
CA ALA A 61 -31.31 -53.58 0.31
C ALA A 61 -31.85 -52.47 1.24
N ALA A 62 -32.16 -52.80 2.50
CA ALA A 62 -32.60 -51.80 3.48
C ALA A 62 -31.51 -50.78 3.81
N SER A 63 -30.25 -51.21 3.89
CA SER A 63 -29.11 -50.32 4.13
C SER A 63 -28.85 -49.39 2.93
N GLU A 64 -28.97 -49.90 1.71
CA GLU A 64 -28.83 -49.12 0.48
C GLU A 64 -29.92 -48.05 0.37
N GLU A 65 -31.17 -48.42 0.65
CA GLU A 65 -32.29 -47.47 0.62
C GLU A 65 -32.13 -46.35 1.66
N ARG A 66 -31.65 -46.67 2.87
CA ARG A 66 -31.32 -45.66 3.87
C ARG A 66 -30.25 -44.69 3.38
N LEU A 67 -29.17 -45.20 2.78
CA LEU A 67 -28.10 -44.37 2.23
C LEU A 67 -28.59 -43.48 1.07
N ARG A 68 -29.51 -43.98 0.23
CA ARG A 68 -30.14 -43.17 -0.82
C ARG A 68 -30.96 -42.02 -0.24
N LEU A 69 -31.76 -42.27 0.79
CA LEU A 69 -32.55 -41.24 1.48
C LEU A 69 -31.65 -40.20 2.16
N ASP A 70 -30.59 -40.64 2.84
CA ASP A 70 -29.61 -39.74 3.46
C ASP A 70 -28.89 -38.88 2.42
N LEU A 71 -28.50 -39.46 1.28
CA LEU A 71 -27.90 -38.72 0.17
C LEU A 71 -28.87 -37.67 -0.40
N GLN A 72 -30.13 -38.06 -0.62
CA GLN A 72 -31.17 -37.14 -1.11
C GLN A 72 -31.39 -35.98 -0.12
N ARG A 73 -31.43 -36.26 1.19
CA ARG A 73 -31.52 -35.23 2.23
C ARG A 73 -30.34 -34.27 2.14
N VAL A 74 -29.11 -34.77 2.15
CA VAL A 74 -27.89 -33.94 2.10
C VAL A 74 -27.83 -33.11 0.83
N LEU A 75 -28.23 -33.66 -0.33
CA LEU A 75 -28.31 -32.90 -1.58
C LEU A 75 -29.34 -31.77 -1.48
N SER A 76 -30.52 -32.04 -0.92
CA SER A 76 -31.53 -30.99 -0.71
C SER A 76 -31.05 -29.88 0.24
N GLU A 77 -30.38 -30.24 1.35
CA GLU A 77 -29.78 -29.28 2.27
C GLU A 77 -28.67 -28.46 1.58
N ASN A 78 -27.83 -29.10 0.76
CA ASN A 78 -26.79 -28.42 -0.01
C ASN A 78 -27.39 -27.40 -0.98
N THR A 79 -28.47 -27.75 -1.68
CA THR A 79 -29.16 -26.80 -2.57
C THR A 79 -29.68 -25.58 -1.83
N VAL A 80 -30.28 -25.77 -0.64
CA VAL A 80 -30.77 -24.67 0.21
C VAL A 80 -29.64 -23.80 0.75
N LEU A 81 -28.51 -24.40 1.15
CA LEU A 81 -27.34 -23.63 1.58
C LEU A 81 -26.74 -22.84 0.42
N HIS A 82 -26.70 -23.43 -0.79
CA HIS A 82 -26.21 -22.75 -1.97
C HIS A 82 -27.07 -21.55 -2.34
N THR A 83 -28.41 -21.67 -2.30
CA THR A 83 -29.30 -20.53 -2.55
C THR A 83 -29.10 -19.42 -1.53
N ARG A 84 -29.00 -19.75 -0.23
CA ARG A 84 -28.71 -18.77 0.84
C ARG A 84 -27.38 -18.05 0.63
N VAL A 85 -26.33 -18.75 0.19
CA VAL A 85 -25.03 -18.13 -0.11
C VAL A 85 -25.14 -17.17 -1.30
N VAL A 86 -25.89 -17.54 -2.35
CA VAL A 86 -26.12 -16.66 -3.51
C VAL A 86 -26.92 -15.41 -3.10
N GLU A 87 -27.97 -15.57 -2.32
CA GLU A 87 -28.78 -14.47 -1.78
C GLU A 87 -27.93 -13.52 -0.93
N SER A 88 -27.18 -14.05 0.05
CA SER A 88 -26.28 -13.25 0.88
C SER A 88 -25.22 -12.50 0.07
N LYS A 89 -24.61 -13.14 -0.94
CA LYS A 89 -23.68 -12.47 -1.86
C LYS A 89 -24.35 -11.35 -2.64
N SER A 90 -25.59 -11.55 -3.10
CA SER A 90 -26.35 -10.54 -3.82
C SER A 90 -26.68 -9.33 -2.93
N GLU A 91 -27.05 -9.56 -1.67
CA GLU A 91 -27.29 -8.49 -0.69
C GLU A 91 -26.03 -7.68 -0.42
N VAL A 92 -24.91 -8.35 -0.16
CA VAL A 92 -23.62 -7.67 0.05
C VAL A 92 -23.24 -6.85 -1.18
N ALA A 93 -23.43 -7.39 -2.39
CA ALA A 93 -23.15 -6.67 -3.63
C ALA A 93 -24.07 -5.44 -3.82
N VAL A 94 -25.33 -5.50 -3.37
CA VAL A 94 -26.23 -4.33 -3.36
C VAL A 94 -25.74 -3.30 -2.35
N ARG A 95 -25.45 -3.70 -1.11
CA ARG A 95 -24.96 -2.78 -0.05
C ARG A 95 -23.66 -2.08 -0.42
N ILE A 96 -22.72 -2.78 -1.05
CA ILE A 96 -21.47 -2.18 -1.52
C ILE A 96 -21.74 -1.17 -2.64
N ARG A 97 -22.62 -1.50 -3.59
CA ARG A 97 -22.98 -0.57 -4.67
C ARG A 97 -23.62 0.71 -4.14
N THR A 98 -24.58 0.60 -3.23
CA THR A 98 -25.25 1.77 -2.63
C THR A 98 -24.26 2.62 -1.85
N SER A 99 -23.39 2.02 -1.03
CA SER A 99 -22.36 2.75 -0.29
C SER A 99 -21.37 3.48 -1.20
N VAL A 100 -20.96 2.86 -2.32
CA VAL A 100 -20.09 3.51 -3.32
C VAL A 100 -20.80 4.66 -4.03
N GLU A 101 -22.11 4.52 -4.32
CA GLU A 101 -22.91 5.58 -4.93
C GLU A 101 -23.10 6.77 -3.99
N GLU A 102 -23.38 6.51 -2.71
CA GLU A 102 -23.47 7.52 -1.65
C GLU A 102 -22.14 8.28 -1.52
N PHE A 103 -21.02 7.57 -1.38
CA PHE A 103 -19.70 8.19 -1.30
C PHE A 103 -19.38 9.04 -2.54
N ARG A 104 -19.72 8.56 -3.74
CA ARG A 104 -19.55 9.34 -4.98
C ARG A 104 -20.47 10.56 -5.04
N ALA A 105 -21.65 10.51 -4.44
CA ALA A 105 -22.53 11.67 -4.33
C ALA A 105 -21.94 12.71 -3.38
N GLU A 106 -21.47 12.29 -2.21
CA GLU A 106 -20.79 13.16 -1.24
C GLU A 106 -19.53 13.81 -1.83
N GLN A 107 -18.71 13.04 -2.55
CA GLN A 107 -17.52 13.57 -3.24
C GLN A 107 -17.88 14.62 -4.28
N ARG A 108 -18.95 14.41 -5.07
CA ARG A 108 -19.41 15.42 -6.04
C ARG A 108 -19.81 16.73 -5.38
N VAL A 109 -20.56 16.67 -4.28
CA VAL A 109 -20.95 17.87 -3.51
C VAL A 109 -19.72 18.57 -2.94
N ARG A 110 -18.74 17.82 -2.41
CA ARG A 110 -17.48 18.38 -1.91
C ARG A 110 -16.66 19.05 -3.02
N GLU A 111 -16.56 18.41 -4.18
CA GLU A 111 -15.87 18.96 -5.34
C GLU A 111 -16.53 20.24 -5.85
N GLU A 112 -17.86 20.28 -5.93
CA GLU A 112 -18.62 21.46 -6.32
C GLU A 112 -18.35 22.63 -5.37
N ARG A 113 -18.40 22.39 -4.05
CA ARG A 113 -18.06 23.42 -3.05
C ARG A 113 -16.64 23.95 -3.22
N ILE A 114 -15.65 23.07 -3.43
CA ILE A 114 -14.26 23.49 -3.65
C ILE A 114 -14.14 24.32 -4.94
N ARG A 115 -14.87 23.95 -6.00
CA ARG A 115 -14.89 24.73 -7.26
C ARG A 115 -15.48 26.12 -7.05
N GLU A 116 -16.55 26.25 -6.28
CA GLU A 116 -17.14 27.54 -5.90
C GLU A 116 -16.16 28.40 -5.11
N GLU A 117 -15.47 27.82 -4.11
CA GLU A 117 -14.45 28.51 -3.32
C GLU A 117 -13.28 28.99 -4.20
N ILE A 118 -12.80 28.15 -5.12
CA ILE A 118 -11.76 28.51 -6.10
C ILE A 118 -12.23 29.67 -6.99
N SER A 119 -13.48 29.63 -7.48
CA SER A 119 -14.05 30.70 -8.31
C SER A 119 -14.09 32.02 -7.54
N MET A 120 -14.55 31.99 -6.29
CA MET A 120 -14.62 33.17 -5.43
C MET A 120 -13.22 33.77 -5.18
N ILE A 121 -12.21 32.94 -4.88
CA ILE A 121 -10.83 33.41 -4.68
C ILE A 121 -10.27 34.00 -5.98
N HIS A 122 -10.59 33.39 -7.13
CA HIS A 122 -10.17 33.91 -8.44
C HIS A 122 -10.74 35.31 -8.71
N ASP A 123 -12.03 35.52 -8.45
CA ASP A 123 -12.69 36.81 -8.61
C ASP A 123 -12.10 37.87 -7.67
N GLN A 124 -11.86 37.51 -6.40
CA GLN A 124 -11.18 38.39 -5.44
C GLN A 124 -9.79 38.78 -5.92
N LEU A 125 -9.02 37.84 -6.48
CA LEU A 125 -7.68 38.10 -7.01
C LEU A 125 -7.73 39.02 -8.23
N LEU A 126 -8.70 38.84 -9.13
CA LEU A 126 -8.91 39.74 -10.27
C LEU A 126 -9.24 41.17 -9.81
N ASP A 127 -10.10 41.31 -8.81
CA ASP A 127 -10.45 42.62 -8.25
C ASP A 127 -9.26 43.30 -7.57
N GLN A 128 -8.45 42.54 -6.82
CA GLN A 128 -7.20 43.07 -6.25
C GLN A 128 -6.21 43.51 -7.34
N ARG A 129 -6.08 42.73 -8.43
CA ARG A 129 -5.26 43.13 -9.59
C ARG A 129 -5.75 44.42 -10.23
N ARG A 130 -7.07 44.59 -10.38
CA ARG A 130 -7.69 45.82 -10.89
C ARG A 130 -7.41 47.02 -9.97
N ARG A 131 -7.58 46.87 -8.65
CA ARG A 131 -7.26 47.91 -7.65
C ARG A 131 -5.79 48.31 -7.70
N CYS A 132 -4.89 47.33 -7.74
CA CYS A 132 -3.45 47.58 -7.87
C CYS A 132 -3.06 48.24 -9.21
N ALA A 133 -3.79 48.00 -10.29
CA ALA A 133 -3.60 48.71 -11.55
C ALA A 133 -4.03 50.18 -11.42
N ALA A 134 -5.23 50.43 -10.90
CA ALA A 134 -5.74 51.79 -10.67
C ALA A 134 -4.82 52.62 -9.76
N LEU A 135 -4.33 52.04 -8.65
CA LEU A 135 -3.37 52.72 -7.77
C LEU A 135 -2.04 53.03 -8.45
N ARG A 136 -1.57 52.14 -9.35
CA ARG A 136 -0.35 52.40 -10.14
C ARG A 136 -0.55 53.55 -11.11
N ASP A 137 -1.74 53.67 -11.72
CA ASP A 137 -2.04 54.77 -12.63
C ASP A 137 -2.16 56.10 -11.87
N VAL A 138 -2.84 56.13 -10.72
CA VAL A 138 -2.87 57.30 -9.82
C VAL A 138 -1.47 57.69 -9.38
N LYS A 139 -0.63 56.71 -9.00
CA LYS A 139 0.76 56.99 -8.64
C LYS A 139 1.51 57.68 -9.79
N LYS A 140 1.39 57.17 -11.03
CA LYS A 140 2.04 57.78 -12.20
C LYS A 140 1.55 59.21 -12.45
N THR A 141 0.24 59.48 -12.35
CA THR A 141 -0.28 60.83 -12.54
C THR A 141 0.26 61.79 -11.47
N THR A 142 0.28 61.36 -10.20
CA THR A 142 0.85 62.17 -9.11
C THR A 142 2.36 62.41 -9.25
N GLU A 143 3.12 61.43 -9.77
CA GLU A 143 4.54 61.60 -10.07
C GLU A 143 4.75 62.65 -11.17
N ILE A 144 3.94 62.62 -12.24
CA ILE A 144 3.98 63.62 -13.31
C ILE A 144 3.65 65.02 -12.78
N GLU A 145 2.57 65.17 -12.00
CA GLU A 145 2.19 66.44 -11.36
C GLU A 145 3.30 66.98 -10.46
N MET A 146 3.91 66.12 -9.64
CA MET A 146 5.03 66.51 -8.77
C MET A 146 6.24 66.98 -9.59
N THR A 147 6.59 66.29 -10.68
CA THR A 147 7.69 66.74 -11.55
C THR A 147 7.39 68.09 -12.22
N ALA A 148 6.15 68.36 -12.60
CA ALA A 148 5.74 69.65 -13.16
C ALA A 148 5.84 70.79 -12.12
N LEU A 149 5.40 70.54 -10.87
CA LEU A 149 5.54 71.49 -9.77
C LEU A 149 7.01 71.79 -9.44
N LEU A 150 7.86 70.76 -9.42
CA LEU A 150 9.31 70.94 -9.21
C LEU A 150 9.95 71.75 -10.34
N GLN A 151 9.54 71.53 -11.60
CA GLN A 151 9.98 72.35 -12.73
C GLN A 151 9.54 73.82 -12.57
N GLN A 152 8.29 74.06 -12.20
CA GLN A 152 7.78 75.41 -11.94
C GLN A 152 8.51 76.10 -10.77
N GLN A 153 8.80 75.37 -9.70
CA GLN A 153 9.59 75.87 -8.59
C GLN A 153 10.99 76.27 -9.06
N SER A 154 11.64 75.42 -9.85
CA SER A 154 12.97 75.71 -10.39
C SER A 154 12.99 76.95 -11.29
N SER A 155 11.95 77.17 -12.09
CA SER A 155 11.84 78.38 -12.93
C SER A 155 11.64 79.63 -12.09
N LEU A 156 10.74 79.59 -11.10
CA LEU A 156 10.53 80.72 -10.18
C LEU A 156 11.79 81.03 -9.37
N GLN A 157 12.53 80.00 -8.96
CA GLN A 157 13.78 80.17 -8.22
C GLN A 157 14.86 80.82 -9.10
N SER A 158 14.97 80.42 -10.37
CA SER A 158 15.85 81.09 -11.33
C SER A 158 15.45 82.55 -11.58
N GLU A 159 14.15 82.88 -11.57
CA GLU A 159 13.65 84.25 -11.70
C GLU A 159 13.99 85.09 -10.46
N VAL A 160 13.80 84.53 -9.26
CA VAL A 160 14.21 85.14 -7.99
C VAL A 160 15.72 85.40 -7.97
N ASP A 161 16.54 84.46 -8.44
CA ASP A 161 17.99 84.62 -8.54
C ASP A 161 18.38 85.75 -9.51
N VAL A 162 17.70 85.86 -10.66
CA VAL A 162 17.88 86.97 -11.61
C VAL A 162 17.48 88.30 -10.96
N LEU A 163 16.34 88.37 -10.28
CA LEU A 163 15.89 89.58 -9.59
C LEU A 163 16.89 89.98 -8.49
N HIS A 164 17.36 89.04 -7.67
CA HIS A 164 18.41 89.29 -6.69
C HIS A 164 19.69 89.82 -7.33
N HIS A 165 20.11 89.25 -8.47
CA HIS A 165 21.28 89.72 -9.20
C HIS A 165 21.09 91.15 -9.72
N THR A 166 19.93 91.46 -10.33
CA THR A 166 19.62 92.82 -10.80
C THR A 166 19.53 93.83 -9.67
N ARG A 167 18.92 93.44 -8.54
CA ARG A 167 18.85 94.27 -7.33
C ARG A 167 20.25 94.56 -6.79
N PHE A 168 21.10 93.54 -6.73
CA PHE A 168 22.50 93.70 -6.33
C PHE A 168 23.25 94.67 -7.25
N GLN A 169 23.09 94.54 -8.58
CA GLN A 169 23.68 95.48 -9.54
C GLN A 169 23.17 96.92 -9.36
N LEU A 170 21.87 97.11 -9.11
CA LEU A 170 21.29 98.42 -8.83
C LEU A 170 21.79 99.00 -7.50
N GLU A 171 21.87 98.18 -6.44
CA GLU A 171 22.45 98.59 -5.15
C GLU A 171 23.93 98.97 -5.30
N GLU A 172 24.69 98.23 -6.11
CA GLU A 172 26.08 98.55 -6.47
C GLU A 172 26.18 99.85 -7.27
N GLN A 173 25.30 100.08 -8.25
CA GLN A 173 25.22 101.33 -9.00
C GLN A 173 24.90 102.52 -8.09
N ILE A 174 23.92 102.38 -7.18
CA ILE A 174 23.57 103.40 -6.18
C ILE A 174 24.76 103.66 -5.24
N GLN A 175 25.50 102.63 -4.81
CA GLN A 175 26.71 102.82 -4.01
C GLN A 175 27.82 103.51 -4.79
N ILE A 176 28.02 103.18 -6.06
CA ILE A 176 28.98 103.86 -6.94
C ILE A 176 28.56 105.32 -7.15
N GLU A 177 27.27 105.61 -7.35
CA GLU A 177 26.71 106.95 -7.45
C GLU A 177 26.86 107.74 -6.14
N ALA A 178 26.63 107.10 -4.99
CA ALA A 178 26.85 107.70 -3.68
C ALA A 178 28.35 107.98 -3.42
N LEU A 179 29.25 107.05 -3.78
CA LEU A 179 30.70 107.21 -3.64
C LEU A 179 31.28 108.23 -4.65
N THR A 180 30.68 108.38 -5.83
CA THR A 180 31.05 109.42 -6.80
C THR A 180 30.50 110.79 -6.40
N ALA A 181 29.33 110.84 -5.74
CA ALA A 181 28.81 112.05 -5.09
C ALA A 181 29.64 112.47 -3.85
N ASP A 182 30.12 111.52 -3.04
CA ASP A 182 30.97 111.82 -1.88
C ASP A 182 32.43 112.15 -2.26
N ARG A 183 32.93 111.65 -3.41
CA ARG A 183 34.27 111.99 -3.94
C ARG A 183 34.42 113.44 -4.43
N ALA A 184 33.35 114.20 -4.57
CA ALA A 184 33.41 115.64 -4.86
C ALA A 184 33.73 116.50 -3.62
N ARG A 185 33.79 115.91 -2.41
CA ARG A 185 34.13 116.62 -1.17
C ARG A 185 34.95 115.75 -0.22
N ARG A 186 36.26 115.60 -0.47
CA ARG A 186 37.36 115.85 0.51
C ARG A 186 38.66 115.10 0.22
N SER A 187 39.71 115.79 0.65
CA SER A 187 41.15 115.51 0.68
C SER A 187 41.55 114.29 1.57
N PRO A 188 42.82 113.84 1.51
CA PRO A 188 43.30 112.58 2.07
C PRO A 188 43.80 112.70 3.52
N VAL A 189 43.60 111.67 4.34
CA VAL A 189 44.18 111.56 5.69
C VAL A 189 44.52 110.08 6.01
N ARG A 190 45.81 109.82 6.28
CA ARG A 190 46.39 108.72 7.08
C ARG A 190 46.33 109.11 8.59
N PRO A 191 46.69 108.28 9.60
CA PRO A 191 46.78 106.81 9.78
C PRO A 191 46.21 106.33 11.17
N CYS A 192 46.54 105.09 11.59
CA CYS A 192 46.74 104.60 12.98
C CYS A 192 45.68 103.72 13.69
N GLN A 193 46.10 102.46 13.90
CA GLN A 193 46.31 101.74 15.18
C GLN A 193 45.14 101.26 16.07
N SER A 194 45.38 100.03 16.56
CA SER A 194 44.90 99.37 17.79
C SER A 194 43.51 98.73 17.73
N LEU A 195 43.16 97.64 18.43
CA LEU A 195 43.80 96.55 19.20
C LEU A 195 42.60 95.75 19.75
N SER A 196 42.48 94.42 19.54
CA SER A 196 41.96 93.42 20.53
C SER A 196 41.54 92.07 19.91
N SER A 197 42.23 91.01 20.35
CA SER A 197 42.00 89.55 20.21
C SER A 197 40.90 89.07 21.22
N PRO A 198 40.59 87.75 21.45
CA PRO A 198 41.19 86.49 20.96
C PRO A 198 40.20 85.29 20.71
N SER A 199 40.79 84.09 20.48
CA SER A 199 40.29 82.71 20.81
C SER A 199 39.70 81.90 19.63
N ARG A 200 40.41 80.97 18.97
CA ARG A 200 41.01 79.65 19.31
C ARG A 200 40.08 78.43 19.08
N HIS A 201 40.61 77.54 18.20
CA HIS A 201 40.32 76.12 17.99
C HIS A 201 39.07 75.77 17.17
N GLY A 202 39.12 74.99 16.08
CA GLY A 202 40.25 74.33 15.44
C GLY A 202 39.84 73.41 14.28
N LYS A 203 40.88 72.90 13.62
CA LYS A 203 41.00 71.63 12.86
C LYS A 203 40.44 71.52 11.42
N VAL A 204 41.44 71.38 10.54
CA VAL A 204 41.50 70.92 9.13
C VAL A 204 41.07 69.44 9.02
N PRO A 205 40.45 68.97 7.92
CA PRO A 205 41.19 68.27 6.83
C PRO A 205 40.63 68.54 5.41
N LYS A 206 41.41 68.64 4.32
CA LYS A 206 42.31 67.71 3.60
C LYS A 206 41.61 66.62 2.75
N ILE A 207 41.66 66.89 1.44
CA ILE A 207 42.22 66.07 0.35
C ILE A 207 41.65 64.65 0.15
N PHE A 208 41.13 64.48 -1.07
CA PHE A 208 40.81 63.24 -1.75
C PHE A 208 42.09 62.54 -2.25
N ILE A 209 42.17 61.20 -2.14
CA ILE A 209 42.64 60.21 -3.14
C ILE A 209 42.61 58.80 -2.49
N PRO A 210 42.34 57.73 -3.28
CA PRO A 210 41.81 56.45 -2.80
C PRO A 210 42.91 55.41 -2.56
N SER A 211 42.67 54.47 -1.64
CA SER A 211 43.42 53.21 -1.54
C SER A 211 42.75 52.26 -0.55
N GLY A 212 42.58 51.01 -0.97
CA GLY A 212 43.03 49.91 -0.11
C GLY A 212 41.98 49.20 0.72
N ARG A 213 41.87 47.90 0.41
CA ARG A 213 41.22 46.83 1.16
C ARG A 213 41.56 46.89 2.66
N VAL A 214 40.55 46.75 3.51
CA VAL A 214 40.72 46.59 4.95
C VAL A 214 41.22 45.17 5.24
N GLU A 215 42.53 45.06 5.43
CA GLU A 215 43.13 44.07 6.32
C GLU A 215 43.37 44.78 7.66
N ASN A 216 42.82 44.24 8.75
CA ASN A 216 43.45 44.17 10.10
C ASN A 216 42.43 44.08 11.26
N ILE A 217 42.40 42.90 11.88
CA ILE A 217 42.64 42.60 13.31
C ILE A 217 41.77 41.39 13.68
N GLY A 218 42.21 40.23 13.19
CA GLY A 218 41.96 38.95 13.86
C GLY A 218 43.19 38.63 14.68
N SER A 219 43.26 39.16 15.90
CA SER A 219 44.24 38.74 16.91
C SER A 219 44.07 37.25 17.15
N ARG A 220 44.95 36.49 16.51
CA ARG A 220 45.19 35.07 16.72
C ARG A 220 45.56 34.85 18.19
N ILE A 221 44.60 34.47 19.00
CA ILE A 221 44.80 33.42 19.99
C ILE A 221 44.00 32.24 19.45
N ARG A 222 44.72 31.30 18.83
CA ARG A 222 44.19 29.98 18.50
C ARG A 222 44.25 29.14 19.78
N PRO A 223 43.14 28.84 20.47
CA PRO A 223 43.04 27.53 21.07
C PRO A 223 42.93 26.53 19.91
N SER A 224 43.81 25.56 19.90
CA SER A 224 43.85 24.47 18.92
C SER A 224 42.49 23.76 18.85
N THR A 225 41.68 24.09 17.85
CA THR A 225 40.50 23.30 17.47
C THR A 225 40.95 22.10 16.63
N HIS A 226 41.87 21.30 17.15
CA HIS A 226 41.97 19.89 16.78
C HIS A 226 40.85 19.18 17.54
N ASN A 227 39.62 19.25 17.04
CA ASN A 227 38.62 18.18 17.19
C ASN A 227 37.24 18.49 16.64
N ILE A 228 36.90 19.72 16.21
CA ILE A 228 35.52 19.96 15.75
C ILE A 228 35.27 19.29 14.40
N GLN A 229 36.21 19.33 13.44
CA GLN A 229 36.04 18.58 12.19
C GLN A 229 36.11 17.06 12.38
N ALA A 230 36.86 16.55 13.35
CA ALA A 230 36.88 15.11 13.66
C ALA A 230 35.60 14.66 14.36
N VAL A 231 35.03 15.49 15.24
CA VAL A 231 33.75 15.26 15.93
C VAL A 231 32.56 15.40 14.96
N VAL A 232 32.61 16.35 14.02
CA VAL A 232 31.60 16.46 12.94
C VAL A 232 31.73 15.29 11.97
N GLN A 233 32.94 14.83 11.63
CA GLN A 233 33.12 13.64 10.80
C GLN A 233 32.75 12.33 11.50
N THR A 234 32.85 12.23 12.84
CA THR A 234 32.33 11.06 13.57
C THR A 234 30.82 11.13 13.77
N LEU A 235 30.22 12.31 13.95
CA LEU A 235 28.76 12.49 13.98
C LEU A 235 28.10 12.25 12.62
N GLU A 236 28.75 12.66 11.52
CA GLU A 236 28.28 12.35 10.17
C GLU A 236 28.44 10.86 9.81
N LYS A 237 29.41 10.14 10.42
CA LYS A 237 29.58 8.70 10.23
C LYS A 237 28.66 7.84 11.11
N THR A 238 28.23 8.30 12.28
CA THR A 238 27.22 7.59 13.09
C THR A 238 25.78 7.84 12.59
N SER A 239 25.57 8.87 11.75
CA SER A 239 24.32 9.12 11.02
C SER A 239 24.21 8.34 9.68
N GLN A 240 25.12 7.38 9.42
CA GLN A 240 25.00 6.44 8.29
C GLN A 240 24.32 5.12 8.65
N LEU A 241 23.73 5.03 9.83
CA LEU A 241 22.58 4.14 10.02
C LEU A 241 21.32 4.85 9.51
N GLN A 242 21.33 5.31 8.25
CA GLN A 242 20.06 5.40 7.53
C GLN A 242 19.47 4.00 7.59
N PRO A 243 18.23 3.82 8.07
CA PRO A 243 17.51 2.58 7.88
C PRO A 243 17.60 2.30 6.39
N ARG A 244 18.31 1.25 6.00
CA ARG A 244 18.35 0.79 4.62
C ARG A 244 16.88 0.77 4.19
N PRO A 245 16.47 1.54 3.16
CA PRO A 245 15.08 1.54 2.74
C PRO A 245 14.73 0.07 2.55
N TYR A 246 13.78 -0.42 3.35
CA TYR A 246 13.37 -1.81 3.29
C TYR A 246 12.97 -2.03 1.82
N ASP A 247 13.75 -2.81 1.08
CA ASP A 247 13.47 -3.22 -0.30
C ASP A 247 12.26 -4.20 -0.31
N GLY A 248 11.21 -3.92 0.47
CA GLY A 248 9.98 -4.71 0.57
C GLY A 248 9.27 -4.83 -0.77
N THR A 249 9.45 -3.84 -1.66
CA THR A 249 8.90 -3.87 -3.02
C THR A 249 9.59 -4.90 -3.93
N ARG A 250 10.83 -5.31 -3.63
CA ARG A 250 11.56 -6.32 -4.42
C ARG A 250 11.06 -7.74 -4.11
N SER A 251 10.64 -7.97 -2.86
CA SER A 251 10.07 -9.24 -2.38
C SER A 251 8.69 -9.52 -3.00
N GLY A 252 7.78 -8.53 -3.00
CA GLY A 252 6.43 -8.71 -3.56
C GLY A 252 6.42 -9.04 -5.05
N LYS A 253 7.23 -8.35 -5.86
CA LYS A 253 7.34 -8.61 -7.31
C LYS A 253 7.91 -10.00 -7.62
N GLN A 254 8.84 -10.49 -6.81
CA GLN A 254 9.40 -11.83 -6.97
C GLN A 254 8.35 -12.88 -6.64
N LEU A 255 7.60 -12.69 -5.55
CA LEU A 255 6.51 -13.60 -5.16
C LEU A 255 5.41 -13.68 -6.22
N ASP A 256 5.03 -12.54 -6.80
CA ASP A 256 4.09 -12.49 -7.92
C ASP A 256 4.56 -13.25 -9.17
N ARG A 257 5.87 -13.22 -9.44
CA ARG A 257 6.45 -13.99 -10.54
C ARG A 257 6.35 -15.49 -10.27
N VAL A 258 6.67 -15.93 -9.06
CA VAL A 258 6.56 -17.34 -8.65
C VAL A 258 5.11 -17.81 -8.70
N CYS A 259 4.16 -17.03 -8.18
CA CYS A 259 2.73 -17.31 -8.25
C CYS A 259 2.26 -17.50 -9.71
N ARG A 260 2.69 -16.62 -10.62
CA ARG A 260 2.36 -16.73 -12.05
C ARG A 260 2.94 -17.99 -12.68
N THR A 261 4.18 -18.37 -12.36
CA THR A 261 4.77 -19.62 -12.83
C THR A 261 3.97 -20.84 -12.38
N ILE A 262 3.59 -20.92 -11.11
CA ILE A 262 2.79 -22.04 -10.57
C ILE A 262 1.40 -22.08 -11.20
N ILE A 263 0.77 -20.94 -11.47
CA ILE A 263 -0.51 -20.88 -12.17
C ILE A 263 -0.39 -21.47 -13.58
N ASN A 264 0.67 -21.11 -14.32
CA ASN A 264 0.89 -21.67 -15.66
C ASN A 264 1.12 -23.18 -15.62
N GLU A 265 1.95 -23.66 -14.69
CA GLU A 265 2.17 -25.10 -14.48
C GLU A 265 0.85 -25.83 -14.14
N LEU A 266 -0.01 -25.25 -13.30
CA LEU A 266 -1.33 -25.80 -12.98
C LEU A 266 -2.24 -25.87 -14.21
N LEU A 267 -2.20 -24.86 -15.08
CA LEU A 267 -2.96 -24.88 -16.34
C LEU A 267 -2.45 -25.97 -17.28
N ASP A 268 -1.14 -26.14 -17.39
CA ASP A 268 -0.54 -27.17 -18.23
C ASP A 268 -0.89 -28.58 -17.72
N MET A 269 -0.79 -28.82 -16.40
CA MET A 269 -1.21 -30.10 -15.80
C MET A 269 -2.71 -30.37 -15.99
N LYS A 270 -3.57 -29.34 -15.92
CA LYS A 270 -5.00 -29.50 -16.20
C LYS A 270 -5.28 -29.87 -17.66
N ARG A 271 -4.53 -29.31 -18.60
CA ARG A 271 -4.62 -29.71 -20.01
C ARG A 271 -4.16 -31.15 -20.22
N GLU A 272 -3.06 -31.55 -19.60
CA GLU A 272 -2.57 -32.94 -19.65
C GLU A 272 -3.60 -33.91 -19.06
N TYR A 273 -4.20 -33.56 -17.92
CA TYR A 273 -5.27 -34.35 -17.30
C TYR A 273 -6.49 -34.50 -18.22
N ALA A 274 -6.93 -33.41 -18.87
CA ALA A 274 -8.03 -33.46 -19.82
C ALA A 274 -7.72 -34.38 -21.01
N ASN A 275 -6.54 -34.23 -21.61
CA ASN A 275 -6.09 -35.08 -22.71
C ASN A 275 -6.06 -36.57 -22.33
N LEU A 276 -5.58 -36.91 -21.13
CA LEU A 276 -5.55 -38.29 -20.65
C LEU A 276 -6.95 -38.84 -20.30
N THR A 277 -7.87 -37.96 -19.92
CA THR A 277 -9.26 -38.34 -19.69
C THR A 277 -9.94 -38.66 -21.02
N ASP A 278 -9.66 -37.88 -22.06
CA ASP A 278 -10.18 -38.12 -23.42
C ASP A 278 -9.61 -39.42 -24.02
N THR A 279 -8.33 -39.73 -23.78
CA THR A 279 -7.73 -40.99 -24.28
C THR A 279 -8.29 -42.23 -23.60
N LEU A 280 -8.88 -42.12 -22.41
CA LEU A 280 -9.51 -43.23 -21.69
C LEU A 280 -10.70 -43.84 -22.46
N GLY A 281 -11.31 -43.09 -23.38
CA GLY A 281 -12.37 -43.57 -24.26
C GLY A 281 -11.88 -44.41 -25.44
N SER A 282 -10.57 -44.48 -25.67
CA SER A 282 -9.99 -45.24 -26.78
C SER A 282 -9.72 -46.70 -26.40
N PRO A 283 -10.20 -47.69 -27.18
CA PRO A 283 -10.02 -49.11 -26.88
C PRO A 283 -8.57 -49.61 -27.08
N MET A 284 -7.69 -48.78 -27.64
CA MET A 284 -6.31 -49.15 -28.01
C MET A 284 -5.28 -48.74 -26.97
N VAL A 285 -5.68 -48.05 -25.90
CA VAL A 285 -4.77 -47.48 -24.90
C VAL A 285 -4.78 -48.34 -23.64
N ASP A 286 -3.62 -48.55 -23.02
CA ASP A 286 -3.53 -49.24 -21.73
C ASP A 286 -4.21 -48.40 -20.63
N ALA A 287 -5.46 -48.76 -20.33
CA ALA A 287 -6.29 -48.07 -19.36
C ALA A 287 -5.66 -48.04 -17.95
N LEU A 288 -4.85 -49.04 -17.58
CA LEU A 288 -4.20 -49.08 -16.27
C LEU A 288 -3.07 -48.05 -16.18
N GLU A 289 -2.27 -47.90 -17.23
CA GLU A 289 -1.20 -46.90 -17.29
C GLU A 289 -1.78 -45.48 -17.28
N VAL A 290 -2.81 -45.22 -18.08
CA VAL A 290 -3.48 -43.90 -18.09
C VAL A 290 -4.13 -43.60 -16.74
N SER A 291 -4.80 -44.57 -16.13
CA SER A 291 -5.39 -44.41 -14.79
C SER A 291 -4.34 -44.12 -13.72
N ARG A 292 -3.16 -44.76 -13.80
CA ARG A 292 -2.03 -44.47 -12.91
C ARG A 292 -1.50 -43.05 -13.13
N ARG A 293 -1.35 -42.62 -14.38
CA ARG A 293 -0.90 -41.26 -14.72
C ARG A 293 -1.89 -40.19 -14.26
N LEU A 294 -3.19 -40.41 -14.43
CA LEU A 294 -4.25 -39.49 -13.96
C LEU A 294 -4.22 -39.31 -12.44
N ARG A 295 -4.05 -40.39 -11.68
CA ARG A 295 -3.90 -40.31 -10.20
C ARG A 295 -2.67 -39.50 -9.80
N GLN A 296 -1.54 -39.70 -10.49
CA GLN A 296 -0.31 -38.96 -10.25
C GLN A 296 -0.50 -37.46 -10.53
N LEU A 297 -1.08 -37.11 -11.69
CA LEU A 297 -1.37 -35.72 -12.04
C LEU A 297 -2.32 -35.05 -11.04
N MET A 298 -3.34 -35.75 -10.59
CA MET A 298 -4.28 -35.22 -9.60
C MET A 298 -3.56 -34.88 -8.28
N TYR A 299 -2.69 -35.76 -7.80
CA TYR A 299 -1.85 -35.49 -6.62
C TYR A 299 -0.93 -34.27 -6.83
N ASP A 300 -0.29 -34.17 -8.00
CA ASP A 300 0.62 -33.07 -8.31
C ASP A 300 -0.13 -31.73 -8.43
N ILE A 301 -1.34 -31.73 -9.00
CA ILE A 301 -2.24 -30.57 -9.05
C ILE A 301 -2.63 -30.12 -7.64
N ASP A 302 -3.04 -31.04 -6.76
CA ASP A 302 -3.42 -30.71 -5.39
C ASP A 302 -2.24 -30.11 -4.61
N ARG A 303 -1.06 -30.72 -4.75
CA ARG A 303 0.18 -30.23 -4.15
C ARG A 303 0.53 -28.82 -4.62
N LYS A 304 0.47 -28.56 -5.93
CA LYS A 304 0.77 -27.23 -6.51
C LYS A 304 -0.29 -26.20 -6.16
N THR A 305 -1.55 -26.61 -6.05
CA THR A 305 -2.64 -25.75 -5.59
C THR A 305 -2.40 -25.32 -4.13
N GLU A 306 -1.96 -26.23 -3.27
CA GLU A 306 -1.63 -25.89 -1.88
C GLU A 306 -0.39 -24.98 -1.79
N GLN A 307 0.64 -25.22 -2.60
CA GLN A 307 1.78 -24.30 -2.72
C GLN A 307 1.33 -22.88 -3.11
N LEU A 308 0.43 -22.76 -4.09
CA LEU A 308 -0.11 -21.47 -4.51
C LEU A 308 -0.89 -20.78 -3.38
N ARG A 309 -1.71 -21.53 -2.61
CA ARG A 309 -2.43 -20.99 -1.45
C ARG A 309 -1.46 -20.46 -0.39
N GLN A 310 -0.39 -21.19 -0.10
CA GLN A 310 0.63 -20.77 0.87
C GLN A 310 1.31 -19.48 0.44
N LEU A 311 1.72 -19.38 -0.83
CA LEU A 311 2.34 -18.16 -1.37
C LEU A 311 1.39 -16.97 -1.35
N ARG A 312 0.10 -17.17 -1.65
CA ARG A 312 -0.90 -16.09 -1.55
C ARG A 312 -1.11 -15.60 -0.12
N ARG A 313 -1.05 -16.49 0.89
CA ARG A 313 -1.08 -16.07 2.30
C ARG A 313 0.17 -15.27 2.67
N GLN A 314 1.33 -15.65 2.17
CA GLN A 314 2.57 -14.89 2.38
C GLN A 314 2.51 -13.52 1.71
N GLN A 315 1.94 -13.44 0.50
CA GLN A 315 1.75 -12.19 -0.21
C GLN A 315 0.88 -11.22 0.59
N LEU A 316 -0.26 -11.71 1.10
CA LEU A 316 -1.17 -10.90 1.90
C LEU A 316 -0.50 -10.36 3.18
N ARG A 317 0.35 -11.16 3.83
CA ARG A 317 1.14 -10.68 4.99
C ARG A 317 2.13 -9.58 4.61
N ILE A 318 2.83 -9.74 3.49
CA ILE A 318 3.78 -8.72 3.01
C ILE A 318 3.03 -7.43 2.65
N ASP A 319 1.87 -7.54 2.01
CA ASP A 319 1.04 -6.39 1.65
C ASP A 319 0.54 -5.65 2.91
N ASP A 320 0.08 -6.39 3.93
CA ASP A 320 -0.31 -5.83 5.23
C ASP A 320 0.87 -5.13 5.92
N ASP A 321 2.06 -5.75 5.94
CA ASP A 321 3.27 -5.16 6.52
C ASP A 321 3.68 -3.87 5.77
N THR A 322 3.61 -3.86 4.44
CA THR A 322 3.90 -2.65 3.65
C THR A 322 2.90 -1.53 3.93
N ARG A 323 1.61 -1.86 4.08
CA ARG A 323 0.57 -0.89 4.43
C ARG A 323 0.78 -0.30 5.83
N ILE A 324 1.16 -1.12 6.80
CA ILE A 324 1.48 -0.64 8.16
C ILE A 324 2.69 0.30 8.10
N HIS A 325 3.73 -0.03 7.32
CA HIS A 325 4.89 0.85 7.13
C HIS A 325 4.52 2.18 6.47
N GLU A 326 3.66 2.19 5.45
CA GLU A 326 3.17 3.42 4.83
C GLU A 326 2.39 4.29 5.82
N MET A 327 1.50 3.68 6.61
CA MET A 327 0.75 4.37 7.66
C MET A 327 1.67 4.93 8.76
N MET A 328 2.68 4.18 9.20
CA MET A 328 3.66 4.68 10.17
C MET A 328 4.46 5.86 9.62
N LYS A 329 4.79 5.83 8.32
CA LYS A 329 5.47 6.94 7.67
C LYS A 329 4.60 8.19 7.64
N GLU A 330 3.32 8.05 7.30
CA GLU A 330 2.35 9.15 7.32
C GLU A 330 2.22 9.76 8.72
N ILE A 331 2.13 8.93 9.76
CA ILE A 331 2.11 9.40 11.16
C ILE A 331 3.38 10.18 11.53
N LEU A 332 4.56 9.72 11.09
CA LEU A 332 5.82 10.41 11.35
C LEU A 332 5.91 11.74 10.60
N ASP A 333 5.45 11.78 9.34
CA ASP A 333 5.38 13.00 8.55
C ASP A 333 4.41 14.02 9.20
N GLU A 334 3.25 13.57 9.70
CA GLU A 334 2.32 14.40 10.48
C GLU A 334 2.94 14.92 11.79
N GLN A 335 3.66 14.07 12.53
CA GLN A 335 4.36 14.48 13.74
C GLN A 335 5.40 15.57 13.46
N GLY A 336 6.15 15.46 12.37
CA GLY A 336 7.09 16.49 11.93
C GLY A 336 6.39 17.84 11.68
N ILE A 337 5.21 17.84 11.06
CA ILE A 337 4.40 19.05 10.86
C ILE A 337 4.00 19.67 12.21
N TYR A 338 3.59 18.87 13.19
CA TYR A 338 3.25 19.37 14.52
C TYR A 338 4.46 19.93 15.27
N GLU A 339 5.62 19.30 15.15
CA GLU A 339 6.88 19.79 15.72
C GLU A 339 7.28 21.14 15.09
N ASP A 340 7.22 21.25 13.76
CA ASP A 340 7.48 22.50 13.02
C ASP A 340 6.52 23.62 13.43
N MET A 341 5.22 23.32 13.53
CA MET A 341 4.22 24.28 14.02
C MET A 341 4.51 24.73 15.45
N HIS A 342 4.89 23.80 16.33
CA HIS A 342 5.23 24.11 17.72
C HIS A 342 6.48 24.99 17.81
N GLU A 343 7.51 24.72 17.00
CA GLU A 343 8.70 25.58 16.92
C GLU A 343 8.37 27.00 16.43
N GLU A 344 7.49 27.13 15.43
CA GLU A 344 7.07 28.44 14.92
C GLU A 344 6.27 29.22 15.97
N LEU A 345 5.35 28.56 16.69
CA LEU A 345 4.62 29.17 17.81
C LEU A 345 5.57 29.63 18.92
N LEU A 346 6.56 28.82 19.28
CA LEU A 346 7.59 29.23 20.25
C LEU A 346 8.42 30.41 19.75
N ARG A 347 8.72 30.47 18.45
CA ARG A 347 9.44 31.58 17.82
C ARG A 347 8.64 32.89 17.88
N ILE A 348 7.33 32.85 17.61
CA ILE A 348 6.42 33.99 17.73
C ILE A 348 6.30 34.45 19.18
N LEU A 349 6.10 33.53 20.14
CA LEU A 349 6.01 33.90 21.56
C LEU A 349 7.26 34.62 22.04
N ARG A 350 8.46 34.12 21.67
CA ARG A 350 9.74 34.75 22.02
C ARG A 350 9.92 36.13 21.40
N SER A 351 9.40 36.38 20.20
CA SER A 351 9.50 37.69 19.55
C SER A 351 8.54 38.73 20.14
N THR A 352 7.39 38.30 20.68
CA THR A 352 6.43 39.21 21.33
C THR A 352 6.79 39.59 22.77
N SER A 353 7.68 38.84 23.42
CA SER A 353 8.13 39.08 24.80
C SER A 353 9.36 40.00 24.93
N SER A 354 9.88 40.52 23.81
CA SER A 354 11.00 41.46 23.76
C SER A 354 10.55 42.82 23.25
#